data_AF-A0A5F8HFP5-F1
#
_entry.id   AF-A0A5F8HFP5-F1
#
_cell.length_a   1.000
_cell.length_b   1.000
_cell.length_c   1.000
_cell.angle_alpha   90.00
_cell.angle_beta   90.00
_cell.angle_gamma   90.00
#
_symmetry.space_group_name_H-M   'P 1'
#
loop_
_entity.id
_entity.type
_entity.pdbx_description
1 polymer ?
#
loop_
_entity_poly.entity_id
_entity_poly.type
_entity_poly.pdbx_seq_one_letter_code
_entity_poly.pdbx_strand_id
1 'polypeptide(L)' 'LACAIYYFMDQDKFICIHPAYLNNKKTIAEGIQIQTDKAVENPTATEIQDVCLNVHIEKNKMYSRESISTLLED' A
#
# COMPACT_ATOMS: atom_id res chain seq x y z
N LEU A 1 -8.30 8.98 1.07
CA LEU A 1 -7.10 9.64 0.49
C LEU A 1 -6.07 8.56 0.19
N ALA A 2 -5.95 8.12 -1.06
CA ALA A 2 -5.04 7.02 -1.37
C ALA A 2 -3.57 7.47 -1.32
N CYS A 3 -2.74 6.59 -0.77
CA CYS A 3 -1.34 6.85 -0.51
C CYS A 3 -0.48 5.79 -1.21
N ALA A 4 0.55 6.25 -1.90
CA ALA A 4 1.64 5.42 -2.37
C ALA A 4 2.82 5.58 -1.41
N ILE A 5 3.49 4.48 -1.11
CA ILE A 5 4.66 4.47 -0.25
C ILE A 5 5.89 4.25 -1.12
N TYR A 6 6.88 5.13 -0.99
CA TYR A 6 8.14 5.00 -1.70
C TYR A 6 9.25 4.55 -0.76
N TYR A 7 9.77 3.33 -0.97
CA TYR A 7 10.95 2.83 -0.28
C TYR A 7 12.21 3.25 -1.04
N PHE A 8 13.15 3.83 -0.30
CA PHE A 8 14.42 4.31 -0.85
C PHE A 8 15.51 3.23 -0.73
N MET A 9 15.95 2.70 -1.86
CA MET A 9 17.11 1.79 -1.90
C MET A 9 18.40 2.51 -2.30
N ASP A 10 18.30 3.54 -3.14
CA ASP A 10 19.38 4.34 -3.72
C ASP A 10 18.80 5.72 -4.12
N GLN A 11 19.63 6.77 -4.23
CA GLN A 11 19.19 8.18 -4.39
C GLN A 11 18.16 8.42 -5.49
N ASP A 12 18.19 7.60 -6.53
CA ASP A 12 17.33 7.73 -7.70
C ASP A 12 16.39 6.52 -7.93
N LYS A 13 16.34 5.56 -7.00
CA LYS A 13 15.55 4.32 -7.15
C LYS A 13 14.54 4.17 -6.02
N PHE A 14 13.27 4.31 -6.39
CA PHE A 14 12.14 4.17 -5.49
C PHE A 14 11.29 2.95 -5.85
N ILE A 15 10.88 2.20 -4.84
CA ILE A 15 9.88 1.14 -4.98
C ILE A 15 8.56 1.67 -4.44
N CYS A 16 7.49 1.54 -5.23
CA CYS A 16 6.14 1.88 -4.79
C CYS A 16 5.47 0.69 -4.09
N ILE A 17 4.95 0.92 -2.89
CA ILE A 17 4.14 -0.02 -2.12
C ILE A 17 2.77 0.61 -1.91
N HIS A 18 1.72 -0.11 -2.30
CA HIS A 18 0.34 0.28 -1.98
C HIS A 18 -0.21 -0.62 -0.88
N PRO A 19 -1.08 -0.12 0.02
CA PRO A 19 -1.65 -0.94 1.08
C PRO A 19 -2.39 -2.18 0.57
N ALA A 20 -3.03 -2.09 -0.59
CA ALA A 20 -3.67 -3.23 -1.28
C ALA A 20 -2.74 -4.44 -1.50
N TYR A 21 -1.41 -4.25 -1.57
CA TYR A 21 -0.46 -5.34 -1.76
C TYR A 21 -0.38 -6.26 -0.55
N LEU A 22 -0.67 -5.73 0.64
CA LEU A 22 -0.56 -6.39 1.93
C LEU A 22 -1.93 -6.72 2.54
N ASN A 23 -3.03 -6.29 1.92
CA ASN A 23 -4.37 -6.43 2.48
C ASN A 23 -4.96 -7.83 2.21
N ASN A 24 -5.24 -8.59 3.27
CA ASN A 24 -5.80 -9.95 3.20
C ASN A 24 -7.26 -10.01 2.72
N LYS A 25 -7.97 -8.88 2.68
CA LYS A 25 -9.32 -8.77 2.13
C LYS A 25 -9.33 -8.62 0.61
N LYS A 26 -8.15 -8.40 0.00
CA LYS A 26 -8.00 -8.23 -1.45
C LYS A 26 -7.62 -9.56 -2.10
N THR A 27 -8.15 -9.79 -3.30
CA THR A 27 -7.74 -10.88 -4.18
C THR A 27 -6.52 -10.51 -5.01
N ILE A 28 -5.93 -11.50 -5.71
CA ILE A 28 -4.82 -11.29 -6.67
C ILE A 28 -5.24 -10.32 -7.79
N ALA A 29 -6.49 -10.41 -8.23
CA ALA A 29 -7.04 -9.49 -9.22
C ALA A 29 -7.10 -8.05 -8.67
N GLU A 30 -7.48 -7.88 -7.41
CA GLU A 30 -7.58 -6.57 -6.75
C GLU A 30 -6.26 -6.00 -6.26
N GLY A 31 -5.18 -6.79 -6.27
CA GLY A 31 -3.81 -6.30 -6.10
C GLY A 31 -3.00 -6.90 -4.96
N ILE A 32 -3.49 -7.90 -4.23
CA ILE A 32 -2.63 -8.58 -3.24
C ILE A 32 -1.39 -9.18 -3.93
N GLN A 33 -0.22 -8.98 -3.33
CA GLN A 33 1.06 -9.45 -3.90
C GLN A 33 1.73 -10.54 -3.05
N ILE A 34 1.24 -10.76 -1.83
CA ILE A 34 1.76 -11.76 -0.89
C ILE A 34 0.74 -12.86 -0.63
N GLN A 35 1.20 -13.95 -0.04
CA GLN A 35 0.32 -15.04 0.40
C GLN A 35 -0.62 -14.53 1.51
N THR A 36 -1.88 -14.96 1.46
CA THR A 36 -2.95 -14.47 2.37
C THR A 36 -2.66 -14.74 3.84
N ASP A 37 -1.95 -15.82 4.17
CA ASP A 37 -1.52 -16.17 5.53
C ASP A 37 -0.50 -15.18 6.13
N LYS A 38 0.20 -14.43 5.29
CA LYS A 38 1.16 -13.39 5.68
C LYS A 38 0.61 -11.97 5.53
N ALA A 39 -0.58 -11.85 4.94
CA ALA A 39 -1.25 -10.58 4.72
C ALA A 39 -1.99 -10.13 5.97
N VAL A 40 -2.18 -8.82 6.09
CA VAL A 40 -2.79 -8.17 7.26
C VAL A 40 -4.16 -7.58 6.88
N GLU A 41 -5.02 -7.41 7.86
CA GLU A 41 -6.35 -6.86 7.65
C GLU A 41 -6.28 -5.32 7.54
N ASN A 42 -6.74 -4.78 6.40
CA ASN A 42 -6.87 -3.33 6.15
C ASN A 42 -5.66 -2.48 6.60
N PRO A 43 -4.44 -2.76 6.10
CA PRO A 43 -3.28 -1.94 6.40
C PRO A 43 -3.48 -0.52 5.85
N THR A 44 -3.04 0.48 6.60
CA THR A 44 -2.99 1.87 6.16
C THR A 44 -1.58 2.26 5.71
N ALA A 45 -1.46 3.30 4.88
CA ALA A 45 -0.14 3.75 4.45
C ALA A 45 0.72 4.32 5.59
N THR A 46 0.07 4.88 6.62
CA THR A 46 0.72 5.37 7.83
C THR A 46 1.33 4.22 8.64
N GLU A 47 0.59 3.14 8.88
CA GLU A 47 1.12 1.97 9.60
C GLU A 47 2.31 1.35 8.88
N ILE A 48 2.25 1.26 7.54
CA ILE A 48 3.38 0.75 6.75
C ILE A 48 4.59 1.70 6.87
N GLN A 49 4.38 3.03 6.89
CA GLN A 49 5.46 3.99 7.15
C GLN A 49 6.06 3.83 8.55
N ASP A 50 5.24 3.61 9.57
CA ASP A 50 5.70 3.46 10.96
C ASP A 50 6.58 2.21 11.13
N VAL A 51 6.33 1.16 10.36
CA VAL A 51 7.10 -0.10 10.41
C VAL A 51 8.32 -0.09 9.47
N CYS A 52 8.29 0.64 8.36
CA CYS A 52 9.37 0.67 7.37
C CYS A 52 10.37 1.82 7.62
N LEU A 53 11.66 1.50 7.66
CA LEU A 53 12.73 2.52 7.64
C LEU A 53 12.83 3.17 6.25
N ASN A 54 13.09 4.48 6.19
CA ASN A 54 13.31 5.24 4.94
C ASN A 54 12.15 5.21 3.93
N VAL A 55 10.93 5.34 4.42
CA VAL A 55 9.71 5.42 3.60
C VAL A 55 9.14 6.84 3.55
N HIS A 56 8.73 7.26 2.36
CA HIS A 56 7.94 8.48 2.15
C HIS A 56 6.51 8.14 1.70
N ILE A 57 5.52 8.80 2.30
CA ILE A 57 4.13 8.72 1.87
C ILE A 57 3.83 9.85 0.88
N GLU A 58 3.53 9.46 -0.36
CA GLU A 58 2.97 10.38 -1.34
C GLU A 58 1.45 10.39 -1.22
N LYS A 59 0.93 11.51 -0.73
CA LYS A 59 -0.51 11.75 -0.60
C LYS A 59 -1.11 11.99 -1.98
N ASN A 60 -2.34 11.53 -2.21
CA ASN A 60 -3.09 11.69 -3.48
C ASN A 60 -2.67 10.76 -4.64
N LYS A 61 -1.95 9.68 -4.36
CA LYS A 61 -1.69 8.62 -5.34
C LYS A 61 -2.60 7.43 -5.09
N MET A 62 -3.45 7.14 -6.07
CA MET A 62 -4.35 5.99 -6.03
C MET A 62 -3.73 4.77 -6.69
N TYR A 63 -3.94 3.60 -6.09
CA TYR A 63 -3.63 2.35 -6.76
C TYR A 63 -4.62 2.13 -7.91
N SER A 64 -4.14 1.77 -9.09
CA SER A 64 -4.97 1.70 -10.30
C SER A 64 -6.10 0.67 -10.23
N ARG A 65 -6.02 -0.31 -9.32
CA ARG A 65 -7.07 -1.33 -9.13
C ARG A 65 -7.97 -1.06 -7.92
N GLU A 66 -7.76 0.04 -7.21
CA GLU A 66 -8.67 0.47 -6.15
C GLU A 66 -9.85 1.26 -6.72
N SER A 67 -11.05 0.93 -6.25
CA SER A 67 -12.25 1.69 -6.55
C SER A 67 -12.39 2.84 -5.55
N ILE A 68 -12.92 3.99 -5.99
CA ILE A 68 -13.13 5.17 -5.13
C ILE A 68 -14.00 4.84 -3.91
N SER A 69 -14.95 3.92 -4.04
CA SER A 69 -15.85 3.51 -2.96
C SER A 69 -15.14 2.86 -1.77
N THR A 70 -14.00 2.17 -2.00
CA THR A 70 -13.26 1.48 -0.93
C THR A 70 -12.47 2.45 -0.04
N LEU A 71 -12.37 3.73 -0.41
CA LEU A 71 -11.55 4.74 0.27
C LEU A 71 -12.36 5.65 1.22
N LEU A 72 -13.68 5.45 1.29
CA LEU A 72 -14.58 6.16 2.20
C LEU A 72 -14.83 5.39 3.50
N GLU A 73 -14.26 4.18 3.60
CA GLU A 73 -14.38 3.29 4.76
C GLU A 73 -13.15 3.38 5.70
N ASP A 74 -12.12 4.15 5.32
CA ASP A 74 -10.89 4.42 6.09
C ASP A 74 -10.91 5.82 6.74
#